data_AF-C5DFW0-F1
#
_entry.id   AF-C5DFW0-F1
#
_cell.length_a   1.000
_cell.length_b   1.000
_cell.length_c   1.000
_cell.angle_alpha   90.00
_cell.angle_beta   90.00
_cell.angle_gamma   90.00
#
_symmetry.space_group_name_H-M   'P 1'
#
loop_
_entity.id
_entity.type
_entity.pdbx_description
1 polymer ?
#
loop_
_entity_poly.entity_id
_entity_poly.type
_entity_poly.pdbx_seq_one_letter_code
_entity_poly.pdbx_strand_id
1 'polypeptide(L)'
;MNKACVPDKEAQNDFLPKFFYKSSLRWALDQLMRMPLFYLLLSSIVIDIVWFSIGNKLHSFWIHVPVFSSLLLQIKVTKAISNSIQRLCEIVIEEGPGMQEEQWDIAAARMNSHFYEQGLWPNSCCLYSGRQCHAAFRHLVMTPYNKKEEQIQASYSLDQQLPLEEQAAKVYIESVSRWWNTYTANLESSAQFHIENTLPQQEYRSKASWCFFKFIEVVMGQSSFGGMCFYSILLSLFFTSFTSFKNYDSLLGVWIGNAAGFSICGPLLFFVLRGADLDAPHLMAFWASVVAIEPHGDINKWGLVASHTNHYWNALNEESPRNFFFDSMDCRKAFKNRFSTSLLRNKGNSHIYSDLRKYIEEALEASKEINEK
;
A
#
# COMPACT_ATOMS: atom_id res chain seq x y z
N MET A 1 -31.95 -0.94 10.34
CA MET A 1 -31.94 -0.17 9.07
C MET A 1 -30.82 -0.73 8.21
N ASN A 2 -31.17 -1.64 7.31
CA ASN A 2 -30.26 -2.34 6.41
C ASN A 2 -30.14 -1.57 5.08
N LYS A 3 -29.03 -0.87 4.87
CA LYS A 3 -28.49 -0.63 3.53
C LYS A 3 -27.21 -1.48 3.42
N ALA A 4 -27.42 -2.80 3.38
CA ALA A 4 -26.41 -3.73 2.92
C ALA A 4 -26.29 -3.58 1.40
N CYS A 5 -25.12 -3.87 0.86
CA CYS A 5 -24.83 -3.94 -0.57
C CYS A 5 -25.82 -4.87 -1.30
N VAL A 6 -26.97 -4.33 -1.70
CA VAL A 6 -27.91 -4.97 -2.64
C VAL A 6 -28.38 -3.90 -3.62
N PRO A 7 -27.61 -3.65 -4.69
CA PRO A 7 -28.21 -3.32 -5.97
C PRO A 7 -28.78 -4.61 -6.59
N ASP A 8 -29.82 -4.47 -7.40
CA ASP A 8 -30.46 -5.57 -8.11
C ASP A 8 -29.47 -6.45 -8.87
N LYS A 9 -29.79 -7.76 -9.00
CA LYS A 9 -28.95 -8.82 -9.59
C LYS A 9 -28.41 -8.51 -11.01
N GLU A 10 -28.92 -7.48 -11.67
CA GLU A 10 -28.53 -7.09 -13.04
C GLU A 10 -27.52 -5.93 -13.09
N ALA A 11 -27.29 -5.18 -12.00
CA ALA A 11 -26.36 -4.04 -11.96
C ALA A 11 -25.01 -4.37 -11.28
N GLN A 12 -24.81 -5.62 -10.85
CA GLN A 12 -23.81 -6.02 -9.85
C GLN A 12 -22.49 -6.54 -10.44
N ASN A 13 -22.36 -6.63 -11.77
CA ASN A 13 -21.21 -7.31 -12.38
C ASN A 13 -19.93 -6.48 -12.53
N ASP A 14 -20.00 -5.14 -12.40
CA ASP A 14 -18.87 -4.29 -12.83
C ASP A 14 -18.28 -3.37 -11.75
N PHE A 15 -18.88 -3.26 -10.55
CA PHE A 15 -18.48 -2.24 -9.58
C PHE A 15 -17.78 -2.80 -8.34
N LEU A 16 -16.58 -2.28 -8.08
CA LEU A 16 -15.77 -2.62 -6.92
C LEU A 16 -16.24 -1.93 -5.62
N PRO A 17 -15.95 -2.53 -4.45
CA PRO A 17 -16.26 -1.93 -3.16
C PRO A 17 -15.69 -0.51 -2.97
N LYS A 18 -14.54 -0.19 -3.55
CA LYS A 18 -13.96 1.16 -3.46
C LYS A 18 -14.88 2.29 -3.96
N PHE A 19 -15.85 2.00 -4.83
CA PHE A 19 -16.80 3.00 -5.33
C PHE A 19 -18.02 3.20 -4.42
N PHE A 20 -18.26 2.28 -3.48
CA PHE A 20 -19.44 2.31 -2.59
C PHE A 20 -19.08 2.61 -1.13
N TYR A 21 -17.90 2.19 -0.71
CA TYR A 21 -17.42 2.40 0.64
C TYR A 21 -16.59 3.67 0.69
N LYS A 22 -16.89 4.53 1.68
CA LYS A 22 -16.12 5.75 1.96
C LYS A 22 -14.66 5.46 2.34
N SER A 23 -14.35 4.23 2.76
CA SER A 23 -12.98 3.81 3.06
C SER A 23 -12.82 2.29 3.03
N SER A 24 -11.60 1.83 2.75
CA SER A 24 -11.21 0.41 2.78
C SER A 24 -11.43 -0.23 4.15
N LEU A 25 -11.27 0.53 5.22
CA LEU A 25 -11.55 0.07 6.58
C LEU A 25 -13.03 -0.31 6.75
N ARG A 26 -13.94 0.56 6.32
CA ARG A 26 -15.37 0.32 6.51
C ARG A 26 -15.80 -0.93 5.74
N TRP A 27 -15.24 -1.12 4.55
CA TRP A 27 -15.38 -2.36 3.80
C TRP A 27 -14.83 -3.56 4.58
N ALA A 28 -13.59 -3.49 5.08
CA ALA A 28 -12.97 -4.57 5.82
C ALA A 28 -13.76 -4.97 7.07
N LEU A 29 -14.29 -3.99 7.81
CA LEU A 29 -15.17 -4.23 8.96
C LEU A 29 -16.49 -4.90 8.54
N ASP A 30 -17.12 -4.47 7.44
CA ASP A 30 -18.32 -5.15 6.92
C ASP A 30 -18.02 -6.62 6.58
N GLN A 31 -16.87 -6.89 5.96
CA GLN A 31 -16.45 -8.27 5.67
C GLN A 31 -16.17 -9.07 6.94
N LEU A 32 -15.51 -8.47 7.93
CA LEU A 32 -15.19 -9.12 9.21
C LEU A 32 -16.44 -9.45 10.03
N MET A 33 -17.44 -8.55 10.06
CA MET A 33 -18.72 -8.80 10.73
C MET A 33 -19.48 -9.99 10.16
N ARG A 34 -19.16 -10.44 8.94
CA ARG A 34 -19.74 -11.63 8.31
C ARG A 34 -18.97 -12.91 8.62
N MET A 35 -17.83 -12.82 9.32
CA MET A 35 -17.01 -13.97 9.69
C MET A 35 -17.35 -14.46 11.11
N PRO A 36 -17.70 -15.74 11.30
CA PRO A 36 -17.96 -16.30 12.63
C PRO A 36 -16.81 -16.12 13.63
N LEU A 37 -15.56 -16.26 13.16
CA LEU A 37 -14.36 -16.09 13.99
C LEU A 37 -14.20 -14.67 14.54
N PHE A 38 -14.75 -13.66 13.86
CA PHE A 38 -14.69 -12.29 14.34
C PHE A 38 -15.53 -12.10 15.61
N TYR A 39 -16.66 -12.79 15.73
CA TYR A 39 -17.46 -12.77 16.96
C TYR A 39 -16.74 -13.40 18.15
N LEU A 40 -15.90 -14.42 17.92
CA LEU A 40 -15.04 -14.97 18.96
C LEU A 40 -14.01 -13.94 19.45
N LEU A 41 -13.39 -13.20 18.52
CA LEU A 41 -12.47 -12.10 18.85
C LEU A 41 -13.18 -10.93 19.57
N LEU A 42 -14.42 -10.62 19.22
CA LEU A 42 -15.23 -9.63 19.96
C LEU A 42 -15.64 -10.15 21.34
N SER A 43 -15.86 -11.45 21.49
CA SER A 43 -16.21 -12.03 22.80
C SER A 43 -15.01 -12.03 23.77
N SER A 44 -13.78 -12.26 23.27
CA SER A 44 -12.57 -12.15 24.09
C SER A 44 -12.36 -10.73 24.61
N ILE A 45 -12.70 -9.72 23.79
CA ILE A 45 -12.74 -8.32 24.20
C ILE A 45 -13.61 -8.13 25.44
N VAL A 46 -14.85 -8.64 25.43
CA VAL A 46 -15.76 -8.49 26.58
C VAL A 46 -15.20 -9.17 27.83
N ILE A 47 -14.61 -10.37 27.68
CA ILE A 47 -13.98 -11.11 28.78
C ILE A 47 -12.82 -10.30 29.38
N ASP A 48 -12.00 -9.65 28.55
CA ASP A 48 -10.88 -8.83 29.02
C ASP A 48 -11.34 -7.58 29.77
N ILE A 49 -12.45 -6.94 29.36
CA ILE A 49 -13.03 -5.79 30.09
C ILE A 49 -13.50 -6.23 31.48
N VAL A 50 -14.16 -7.38 31.56
CA VAL A 50 -14.62 -7.94 32.83
C VAL A 50 -13.42 -8.28 33.71
N TRP A 51 -12.38 -8.91 33.14
CA TRP A 51 -11.15 -9.26 33.87
C TRP A 51 -10.40 -8.03 34.40
N PHE A 52 -10.36 -6.95 33.62
CA PHE A 52 -9.81 -5.67 34.06
C PHE A 52 -10.59 -5.06 35.23
N SER A 53 -11.93 -5.14 35.16
CA SER A 53 -12.82 -4.60 36.20
C SER A 53 -12.63 -5.26 37.56
N ILE A 54 -12.03 -6.47 37.60
CA ILE A 54 -11.72 -7.24 38.82
C ILE A 54 -10.37 -6.81 39.45
N GLY A 55 -9.70 -5.78 38.90
CA GLY A 55 -8.52 -5.15 39.52
C GLY A 55 -7.17 -5.72 39.07
N ASN A 56 -7.16 -6.54 38.02
CA ASN A 56 -5.92 -7.00 37.40
C ASN A 56 -5.40 -5.98 36.37
N LYS A 57 -4.07 -5.88 36.25
CA LYS A 57 -3.43 -5.01 35.26
C LYS A 57 -3.80 -5.48 33.84
N LEU A 58 -4.30 -4.54 33.04
CA LEU A 58 -4.60 -4.74 31.63
C LEU A 58 -3.35 -5.27 30.90
N HIS A 59 -3.41 -6.49 30.36
CA HIS A 59 -2.45 -6.88 29.33
C HIS A 59 -2.83 -6.23 28.00
N SER A 60 -1.83 -5.97 27.16
CA SER A 60 -1.90 -5.28 25.86
C SER A 60 -2.71 -6.04 24.79
N PHE A 61 -3.77 -6.75 25.16
CA PHE A 61 -4.55 -7.61 24.27
C PHE A 61 -5.35 -6.80 23.23
N TRP A 62 -5.73 -5.56 23.57
CA TRP A 62 -6.49 -4.65 22.71
C TRP A 62 -5.82 -4.31 21.39
N ILE A 63 -4.49 -4.21 21.38
CA ILE A 63 -3.72 -3.92 20.16
C ILE A 63 -3.76 -5.12 19.21
N HIS A 64 -3.93 -6.33 19.75
CA HIS A 64 -3.87 -7.55 18.97
C HIS A 64 -5.14 -7.83 18.18
N VAL A 65 -6.33 -7.47 18.67
CA VAL A 65 -7.59 -7.82 17.98
C VAL A 65 -7.70 -7.21 16.58
N PRO A 66 -7.41 -5.92 16.34
CA PRO A 66 -7.48 -5.37 14.99
C PRO A 66 -6.41 -5.94 14.06
N VAL A 67 -5.20 -6.20 14.58
CA VAL A 67 -4.10 -6.79 13.82
C VAL A 67 -4.45 -8.22 13.40
N PHE A 68 -4.94 -9.04 14.34
CA PHE A 68 -5.39 -10.41 14.05
C PHE A 68 -6.59 -10.43 13.11
N SER A 69 -7.55 -9.52 13.28
CA SER A 69 -8.73 -9.45 12.39
C SER A 69 -8.32 -9.09 10.96
N SER A 70 -7.45 -8.09 10.79
CA SER A 70 -6.88 -7.73 9.49
C SER A 70 -6.14 -8.91 8.86
N LEU A 71 -5.29 -9.59 9.63
CA LEU A 71 -4.56 -10.76 9.17
C LEU A 71 -5.49 -11.90 8.74
N LEU A 72 -6.55 -12.19 9.51
CA LEU A 72 -7.53 -13.22 9.17
C LEU A 72 -8.25 -12.91 7.85
N LEU A 73 -8.65 -11.65 7.64
CA LEU A 73 -9.26 -11.21 6.39
C LEU A 73 -8.29 -11.42 5.22
N GLN A 74 -7.04 -10.99 5.36
CA GLN A 74 -6.00 -11.13 4.34
C GLN A 74 -5.73 -12.59 3.97
N ILE A 75 -5.63 -13.48 4.97
CA ILE A 75 -5.46 -14.92 4.76
C ILE A 75 -6.65 -15.48 3.96
N LYS A 76 -7.87 -15.10 4.33
CA LYS A 76 -9.08 -15.62 3.68
C LYS A 76 -9.20 -15.12 2.23
N VAL A 77 -8.91 -13.84 1.98
CA VAL A 77 -8.86 -13.25 0.64
C VAL A 77 -7.78 -13.94 -0.20
N THR A 78 -6.57 -14.06 0.32
CA THR A 78 -5.45 -14.73 -0.38
C THR A 78 -5.81 -16.18 -0.72
N LYS A 79 -6.45 -16.89 0.20
CA LYS A 79 -6.92 -18.26 -0.03
C LYS A 79 -8.00 -18.33 -1.12
N ALA A 80 -8.96 -17.41 -1.13
CA ALA A 80 -9.97 -17.35 -2.18
C ALA A 80 -9.32 -17.14 -3.56
N ILE A 81 -8.38 -16.21 -3.68
CA ILE A 81 -7.64 -15.96 -4.93
C ILE A 81 -6.81 -17.19 -5.32
N SER A 82 -6.10 -17.79 -4.38
CA SER A 82 -5.27 -18.98 -4.63
C SER A 82 -6.10 -20.16 -5.14
N ASN A 83 -7.34 -20.33 -4.66
CA ASN A 83 -8.25 -21.38 -5.14
C ASN A 83 -8.73 -21.14 -6.58
N SER A 84 -8.75 -19.88 -7.03
CA SER A 84 -9.19 -19.48 -8.37
C SER A 84 -8.05 -18.88 -9.20
N ILE A 85 -6.81 -19.34 -8.98
CA ILE A 85 -5.63 -18.77 -9.65
C ILE A 85 -5.69 -18.93 -11.18
N GLN A 86 -6.25 -20.02 -11.68
CA GLN A 86 -6.43 -20.25 -13.12
C GLN A 86 -7.33 -19.17 -13.72
N ARG A 87 -8.46 -18.86 -13.06
CA ARG A 87 -9.37 -17.82 -13.53
C ARG A 87 -8.73 -16.44 -13.52
N LEU A 88 -7.91 -16.14 -12.50
CA LEU A 88 -7.12 -14.90 -12.47
C LEU A 88 -6.15 -14.83 -13.65
N CYS A 89 -5.50 -15.93 -14.01
CA CYS A 89 -4.57 -15.98 -15.15
C CYS A 89 -5.31 -15.76 -16.48
N GLU A 90 -6.47 -16.38 -16.68
CA GLU A 90 -7.31 -16.16 -17.88
C GLU A 90 -7.67 -14.68 -18.03
N ILE A 91 -8.14 -14.03 -16.96
CA ILE A 91 -8.50 -12.62 -16.97
C ILE A 91 -7.28 -11.74 -17.32
N VAL A 92 -6.10 -12.05 -16.79
CA VAL A 92 -4.87 -11.30 -17.10
C VAL A 92 -4.44 -11.50 -18.57
N ILE A 93 -4.65 -12.69 -19.13
CA ILE A 93 -4.38 -12.96 -20.55
C ILE A 93 -5.35 -12.20 -21.44
N GLU A 94 -6.63 -12.18 -21.09
CA GLU A 94 -7.69 -11.49 -21.84
C GLU A 94 -7.51 -9.96 -21.83
N GLU A 95 -7.26 -9.39 -20.65
CA GLU A 95 -7.28 -7.92 -20.46
C GLU A 95 -5.90 -7.27 -20.57
N GLY A 96 -4.82 -7.99 -20.28
CA GLY A 96 -3.46 -7.44 -20.30
C GLY A 96 -3.28 -6.17 -19.43
N PRO A 97 -3.64 -6.19 -18.13
CA PRO A 97 -3.81 -4.97 -17.33
C PRO A 97 -2.52 -4.16 -17.09
N GLY A 98 -1.34 -4.78 -17.17
CA GLY A 98 -0.04 -4.10 -17.01
C GLY A 98 0.08 -3.37 -15.67
N MET A 99 0.33 -2.06 -15.70
CA MET A 99 0.43 -1.18 -14.52
C MET A 99 -0.76 -0.22 -14.37
N GLN A 100 -1.82 -0.37 -15.18
CA GLN A 100 -2.98 0.52 -15.14
C GLN A 100 -3.95 0.09 -14.04
N GLU A 101 -4.26 0.99 -13.10
CA GLU A 101 -5.12 0.65 -11.96
C GLU A 101 -6.54 0.30 -12.41
N GLU A 102 -7.05 1.00 -13.41
CA GLU A 102 -8.41 0.82 -13.95
C GLU A 102 -8.58 -0.57 -14.58
N GLN A 103 -7.55 -1.08 -15.24
CA GLN A 103 -7.58 -2.43 -15.82
C GLN A 103 -7.53 -3.50 -14.74
N TRP A 104 -6.77 -3.26 -13.68
CA TRP A 104 -6.79 -4.12 -12.50
C TRP A 104 -8.12 -4.08 -11.76
N ASP A 105 -8.84 -2.96 -11.82
CA ASP A 105 -10.18 -2.86 -11.26
C ASP A 105 -11.17 -3.77 -12.00
N ILE A 106 -11.12 -3.78 -13.34
CA ILE A 106 -11.91 -4.69 -14.17
C ILE A 106 -11.60 -6.14 -13.80
N ALA A 107 -10.31 -6.48 -13.67
CA ALA A 107 -9.89 -7.81 -13.27
C ALA A 107 -10.42 -8.19 -11.87
N ALA A 108 -10.35 -7.28 -10.92
CA ALA A 108 -10.85 -7.48 -9.57
C ALA A 108 -12.38 -7.65 -9.53
N ALA A 109 -13.11 -6.90 -10.35
CA ALA A 109 -14.57 -7.03 -10.47
C ALA A 109 -14.96 -8.41 -11.00
N ARG A 110 -14.32 -8.88 -12.08
CA ARG A 110 -14.53 -10.23 -12.62
C ARG A 110 -14.19 -11.33 -11.61
N MET A 111 -13.10 -11.16 -10.86
CA MET A 111 -12.74 -12.11 -9.79
C MET A 111 -13.78 -12.11 -8.66
N ASN A 112 -14.29 -10.95 -8.27
CA ASN A 112 -15.34 -10.84 -7.26
C ASN A 112 -16.63 -11.56 -7.67
N SER A 113 -17.07 -11.39 -8.92
CA SER A 113 -18.21 -12.11 -9.48
C SER A 113 -17.98 -13.61 -9.44
N HIS A 114 -16.79 -14.06 -9.88
CA HIS A 114 -16.42 -15.46 -9.84
C HIS A 114 -16.41 -16.04 -8.41
N PHE A 115 -15.86 -15.32 -7.42
CA PHE A 115 -15.86 -15.79 -6.03
C PHE A 115 -17.25 -15.95 -5.45
N TYR A 116 -18.18 -15.08 -5.83
CA TYR A 116 -19.56 -15.15 -5.40
C TYR A 116 -20.29 -16.35 -6.05
N GLU A 117 -20.15 -16.50 -7.37
CA GLU A 117 -20.76 -17.60 -8.14
C GLU A 117 -20.29 -18.97 -7.66
N GLN A 118 -19.00 -19.11 -7.33
CA GLN A 118 -18.41 -20.35 -6.82
C GLN A 118 -18.65 -20.57 -5.31
N GLY A 119 -19.34 -19.64 -4.63
CA GLY A 119 -19.56 -19.72 -3.18
C GLY A 119 -18.28 -19.62 -2.34
N LEU A 120 -17.18 -19.17 -2.92
CA LEU A 120 -15.89 -18.96 -2.24
C LEU A 120 -15.93 -17.73 -1.32
N TRP A 121 -16.80 -16.77 -1.64
CA TRP A 121 -17.05 -15.60 -0.82
C TRP A 121 -18.56 -15.35 -0.63
N PRO A 122 -19.02 -14.85 0.54
CA PRO A 122 -20.45 -14.64 0.79
C PRO A 122 -21.15 -13.60 -0.09
N ASN A 123 -20.39 -12.76 -0.81
CA ASN A 123 -20.89 -11.67 -1.65
C ASN A 123 -19.87 -11.33 -2.76
N SER A 124 -20.24 -10.48 -3.71
CA SER A 124 -19.37 -9.98 -4.78
C SER A 124 -18.42 -8.85 -4.35
N CYS A 125 -18.02 -8.80 -3.07
CA CYS A 125 -17.18 -7.72 -2.52
C CYS A 125 -15.92 -8.25 -1.82
N CYS A 126 -15.33 -9.34 -2.34
CA CYS A 126 -14.15 -9.98 -1.75
C CYS A 126 -12.86 -9.14 -1.88
N LEU A 127 -12.65 -8.51 -3.02
CA LEU A 127 -11.56 -7.60 -3.32
C LEU A 127 -12.09 -6.17 -3.27
N TYR A 128 -11.43 -5.30 -2.51
CA TYR A 128 -11.79 -3.89 -2.38
C TYR A 128 -11.48 -3.07 -3.64
N SER A 129 -10.33 -3.35 -4.26
CA SER A 129 -9.77 -2.57 -5.37
C SER A 129 -8.91 -3.44 -6.28
N GLY A 130 -8.66 -2.96 -7.51
CA GLY A 130 -7.70 -3.57 -8.44
C GLY A 130 -6.30 -3.74 -7.85
N ARG A 131 -5.86 -2.83 -6.96
CA ARG A 131 -4.55 -2.94 -6.28
C ARG A 131 -4.38 -4.23 -5.51
N GLN A 132 -5.43 -4.70 -4.82
CA GLN A 132 -5.38 -5.97 -4.09
C GLN A 132 -5.26 -7.16 -5.06
N CYS A 133 -5.94 -7.10 -6.20
CA CYS A 133 -5.86 -8.10 -7.26
C CYS A 133 -4.47 -8.15 -7.89
N HIS A 134 -3.90 -6.98 -8.21
CA HIS A 134 -2.54 -6.86 -8.76
C HIS A 134 -1.48 -7.41 -7.80
N ALA A 135 -1.56 -7.03 -6.53
CA ALA A 135 -0.65 -7.50 -5.49
C ALA A 135 -0.72 -9.03 -5.35
N ALA A 136 -1.93 -9.60 -5.34
CA ALA A 136 -2.12 -11.04 -5.28
C ALA A 136 -1.57 -11.75 -6.53
N PHE A 137 -1.80 -11.21 -7.74
CA PHE A 137 -1.23 -11.75 -8.97
C PHE A 137 0.30 -11.77 -8.93
N ARG A 138 0.95 -10.66 -8.55
CA ARG A 138 2.41 -10.62 -8.45
C ARG A 138 2.95 -11.60 -7.41
N HIS A 139 2.24 -11.78 -6.30
CA HIS A 139 2.64 -12.72 -5.26
C HIS A 139 2.48 -14.19 -5.68
N LEU A 140 1.33 -14.54 -6.30
CA LEU A 140 0.96 -15.91 -6.61
C LEU A 140 1.50 -16.41 -7.96
N VAL A 141 1.68 -15.52 -8.94
CA VAL A 141 2.08 -15.87 -10.31
C VAL A 141 3.49 -15.38 -10.61
N MET A 142 3.76 -14.07 -10.46
CA MET A 142 5.05 -13.51 -10.85
C MET A 142 6.20 -13.99 -9.96
N THR A 143 5.99 -14.04 -8.64
CA THR A 143 7.05 -14.47 -7.71
C THR A 143 7.52 -15.90 -7.99
N PRO A 144 6.63 -16.90 -8.18
CA PRO A 144 7.05 -18.23 -8.63
C PRO A 144 7.64 -18.25 -10.04
N TYR A 145 7.08 -17.48 -11.00
CA TYR A 145 7.60 -17.39 -12.36
C TYR A 145 9.06 -16.91 -12.38
N ASN A 146 9.36 -15.81 -11.69
CA ASN A 146 10.70 -15.24 -11.65
C ASN A 146 11.71 -16.20 -10.97
N LYS A 147 11.28 -16.92 -9.92
CA LYS A 147 12.12 -17.95 -9.28
C LYS A 147 12.45 -19.10 -10.24
N LYS A 148 11.50 -19.49 -11.09
CA LYS A 148 11.71 -20.51 -12.13
C LYS A 148 12.62 -20.00 -13.24
N GLU A 149 12.43 -18.77 -13.71
CA GLU A 149 13.26 -18.17 -14.76
C GLU A 149 14.74 -18.07 -14.34
N GLU A 150 15.00 -17.68 -13.10
CA GLU A 150 16.36 -17.69 -12.52
C GLU A 150 16.98 -19.10 -12.46
N GLN A 151 16.16 -20.16 -12.37
CA GLN A 151 16.61 -21.56 -12.32
C GLN A 151 16.72 -22.20 -13.72
N ILE A 152 15.85 -21.82 -14.66
CA ILE A 152 15.73 -22.40 -16.02
C ILE A 152 16.78 -21.85 -16.99
N GLN A 153 17.47 -20.74 -16.68
CA GLN A 153 18.68 -20.33 -17.39
C GLN A 153 19.81 -21.39 -17.40
N ALA A 154 19.64 -22.54 -16.72
CA ALA A 154 20.53 -23.70 -16.74
C ALA A 154 20.07 -24.90 -17.60
N SER A 155 18.87 -24.93 -18.20
CA SER A 155 18.44 -26.06 -19.04
C SER A 155 17.29 -25.70 -19.98
N TYR A 156 17.60 -25.50 -21.26
CA TYR A 156 16.61 -25.34 -22.33
C TYR A 156 16.05 -26.70 -22.77
N SER A 157 14.73 -26.85 -22.76
CA SER A 157 14.02 -27.78 -23.67
C SER A 157 12.87 -27.02 -24.32
N LEU A 158 12.99 -26.81 -25.63
CA LEU A 158 11.96 -26.27 -26.50
C LEU A 158 10.87 -27.34 -26.69
N ASP A 159 9.64 -26.91 -26.95
CA ASP A 159 8.52 -27.72 -27.46
C ASP A 159 7.56 -28.36 -26.44
N GLN A 160 7.17 -27.62 -25.39
CA GLN A 160 6.01 -27.95 -24.57
C GLN A 160 5.07 -26.74 -24.43
N GLN A 161 3.76 -26.96 -24.57
CA GLN A 161 2.74 -25.94 -24.38
C GLN A 161 2.90 -25.32 -22.98
N LEU A 162 3.10 -24.01 -22.95
CA LEU A 162 3.38 -23.26 -21.72
C LEU A 162 2.20 -23.36 -20.75
N PRO A 163 2.44 -23.62 -19.45
CA PRO A 163 1.39 -23.55 -18.42
C PRO A 163 0.66 -22.20 -18.46
N LEU A 164 -0.62 -22.19 -18.10
CA LEU A 164 -1.49 -21.00 -18.14
C LEU A 164 -0.89 -19.83 -17.35
N GLU A 165 -0.30 -20.12 -16.19
CA GLU A 165 0.36 -19.15 -15.33
C GLU A 165 1.58 -18.51 -16.00
N GLU A 166 2.30 -19.28 -16.83
CA GLU A 166 3.45 -18.79 -17.58
C GLU A 166 3.02 -17.89 -18.74
N GLN A 167 1.91 -18.23 -19.41
CA GLN A 167 1.30 -17.38 -20.43
C GLN A 167 0.84 -16.05 -19.84
N ALA A 168 0.12 -16.08 -18.70
CA ALA A 168 -0.32 -14.89 -18.02
C ALA A 168 0.85 -14.00 -17.55
N ALA A 169 1.94 -14.61 -17.05
CA ALA A 169 3.15 -13.88 -16.69
C ALA A 169 3.77 -13.15 -17.89
N LYS A 170 3.85 -13.80 -19.06
CA LYS A 170 4.37 -13.20 -20.29
C LYS A 170 3.51 -12.02 -20.77
N VAL A 171 2.18 -12.22 -20.84
CA VAL A 171 1.24 -11.14 -21.21
C VAL A 171 1.35 -9.96 -20.24
N TYR A 172 1.50 -10.23 -18.95
CA TYR A 172 1.73 -9.20 -17.95
C TYR A 172 3.05 -8.44 -18.22
N ILE A 173 4.17 -9.12 -18.40
CA ILE A 173 5.49 -8.49 -18.67
C ILE A 173 5.43 -7.61 -19.93
N GLU A 174 4.81 -8.08 -21.00
CA GLU A 174 4.61 -7.32 -22.24
C GLU A 174 3.76 -6.08 -22.00
N SER A 175 2.66 -6.23 -21.26
CA SER A 175 1.75 -5.12 -20.95
C SER A 175 2.40 -4.07 -20.03
N VAL A 176 3.22 -4.49 -19.07
CA VAL A 176 4.05 -3.60 -18.25
C VAL A 176 5.06 -2.85 -19.12
N SER A 177 5.67 -3.53 -20.10
CA SER A 177 6.63 -2.90 -21.02
C SER A 177 5.96 -1.88 -21.93
N ARG A 178 4.76 -2.19 -22.44
CA ARG A 178 3.95 -1.27 -23.23
C ARG A 178 3.56 -0.05 -22.42
N TRP A 179 3.11 -0.26 -21.18
CA TRP A 179 2.79 0.84 -20.26
C TRP A 179 4.00 1.74 -20.01
N TRP A 180 5.16 1.14 -19.71
CA TRP A 180 6.40 1.88 -19.46
C TRP A 180 6.75 2.80 -20.62
N ASN A 181 6.88 2.24 -21.82
CA ASN A 181 7.25 2.98 -23.01
C ASN A 181 6.26 4.11 -23.35
N THR A 182 4.97 3.85 -23.15
CA THR A 182 3.93 4.87 -23.40
C THR A 182 4.00 5.98 -22.36
N TYR A 183 4.16 5.61 -21.09
CA TYR A 183 4.18 6.56 -19.98
C TYR A 183 5.44 7.43 -20.01
N THR A 184 6.63 6.87 -20.25
CA THR A 184 7.88 7.64 -20.38
C THR A 184 7.85 8.56 -21.59
N ALA A 185 7.38 8.09 -22.76
CA ALA A 185 7.26 8.93 -23.94
C ALA A 185 6.27 10.11 -23.74
N ASN A 186 5.17 9.89 -23.02
CA ASN A 186 4.23 10.96 -22.67
C ASN A 186 4.86 11.97 -21.71
N LEU A 187 5.68 11.50 -20.76
CA LEU A 187 6.42 12.38 -19.86
C LEU A 187 7.45 13.23 -20.61
N GLU A 188 8.23 12.62 -21.51
CA GLU A 188 9.24 13.31 -22.32
C GLU A 188 8.62 14.34 -23.29
N SER A 189 7.48 13.99 -23.88
CA SER A 189 6.81 14.85 -24.87
C SER A 189 5.96 15.96 -24.26
N SER A 190 5.53 15.81 -23.01
CA SER A 190 4.68 16.80 -22.36
C SER A 190 5.49 17.83 -21.58
N ALA A 191 5.02 19.08 -21.61
CA ALA A 191 5.47 20.13 -20.69
C ALA A 191 5.06 19.84 -19.21
N GLN A 192 4.62 18.63 -18.84
CA GLN A 192 4.17 18.30 -17.48
C GLN A 192 5.28 18.45 -16.42
N PHE A 193 6.55 18.40 -16.82
CA PHE A 193 7.67 18.70 -15.90
C PHE A 193 7.79 20.19 -15.56
N HIS A 194 7.12 21.09 -16.29
CA HIS A 194 7.05 22.52 -15.97
C HIS A 194 5.92 22.87 -15.00
N ILE A 195 5.17 21.89 -14.47
CA ILE A 195 4.25 22.14 -13.38
C ILE A 195 5.09 22.36 -12.12
N GLU A 196 5.40 23.63 -11.82
CA GLU A 196 5.96 24.08 -10.55
C GLU A 196 4.93 23.87 -9.43
N ASN A 197 4.61 22.62 -9.10
CA ASN A 197 3.96 22.36 -7.83
C ASN A 197 4.98 22.61 -6.72
N THR A 198 4.58 23.46 -5.79
CA THR A 198 5.39 23.85 -4.64
C THR A 198 5.70 22.60 -3.83
N LEU A 199 7.00 22.32 -3.66
CA LEU A 199 7.42 21.26 -2.74
C LEU A 199 7.05 21.69 -1.31
N PRO A 200 6.75 20.74 -0.40
CA PRO A 200 6.42 21.07 0.98
C PRO A 200 7.46 21.94 1.69
N GLN A 201 8.73 21.88 1.28
CA GLN A 201 9.77 22.80 1.76
C GLN A 201 9.44 24.29 1.57
N GLN A 202 8.66 24.64 0.56
CA GLN A 202 8.27 26.03 0.27
C GLN A 202 7.09 26.49 1.13
N GLU A 203 6.28 25.56 1.64
CA GLU A 203 5.08 25.85 2.44
C GLU A 203 5.34 25.72 3.95
N TYR A 204 6.21 24.78 4.34
CA TYR A 204 6.46 24.46 5.74
C TYR A 204 7.83 24.95 6.20
N ARG A 205 7.88 25.54 7.40
CA ARG A 205 9.11 26.06 8.01
C ARG A 205 10.20 25.00 8.18
N SER A 206 9.83 23.75 8.42
CA SER A 206 10.78 22.64 8.59
C SER A 206 10.15 21.29 8.24
N LYS A 207 11.01 20.32 7.90
CA LYS A 207 10.62 18.93 7.67
C LYS A 207 9.91 18.30 8.89
N ALA A 208 10.35 18.64 10.10
CA ALA A 208 9.72 18.17 11.33
C ALA A 208 8.30 18.73 11.48
N SER A 209 8.10 20.03 11.20
CA SER A 209 6.78 20.65 11.24
C SER A 209 5.84 20.00 10.21
N TRP A 210 6.30 19.83 8.98
CA TRP A 210 5.53 19.14 7.94
C TRP A 210 5.16 17.71 8.32
N CYS A 211 6.11 16.92 8.83
CA CYS A 211 5.83 15.55 9.27
C CYS A 211 4.85 15.52 10.44
N PHE A 212 4.96 16.45 11.39
CA PHE A 212 3.98 16.57 12.45
C PHE A 212 2.60 16.92 11.89
N PHE A 213 2.48 17.89 10.98
CA PHE A 213 1.21 18.23 10.35
C PHE A 213 0.60 17.07 9.57
N LYS A 214 1.39 16.34 8.77
CA LYS A 214 0.91 15.17 8.02
C LYS A 214 0.53 14.01 8.93
N PHE A 215 1.28 13.79 10.01
CA PHE A 215 0.91 12.81 11.01
C PHE A 215 -0.41 13.18 11.68
N ILE A 216 -0.60 14.45 12.08
CA ILE A 216 -1.87 14.94 12.60
C ILE A 216 -2.98 14.81 11.56
N GLU A 217 -2.74 15.10 10.29
CA GLU A 217 -3.72 14.93 9.21
C GLU A 217 -4.13 13.45 9.04
N VAL A 218 -3.18 12.52 9.10
CA VAL A 218 -3.46 11.07 9.02
C VAL A 218 -4.21 10.57 10.26
N VAL A 219 -3.83 11.05 11.45
CA VAL A 219 -4.46 10.67 12.72
C VAL A 219 -5.84 11.32 12.91
N MET A 220 -6.01 12.56 12.48
CA MET A 220 -7.26 13.34 12.64
C MET A 220 -8.16 13.29 11.42
N GLY A 221 -7.67 12.79 10.28
CA GLY A 221 -8.43 12.59 9.06
C GLY A 221 -9.65 11.71 9.32
N GLN A 222 -10.82 12.16 8.86
CA GLN A 222 -12.16 11.65 9.22
C GLN A 222 -12.42 10.15 8.92
N SER A 223 -11.46 9.40 8.37
CA SER A 223 -11.62 8.02 7.92
C SER A 223 -10.65 7.01 8.53
N SER A 224 -9.65 7.41 9.33
CA SER A 224 -8.64 6.46 9.81
C SER A 224 -9.00 5.84 11.18
N PHE A 225 -9.18 4.52 11.19
CA PHE A 225 -9.16 3.70 12.42
C PHE A 225 -7.92 3.94 13.26
N GLY A 226 -6.81 4.29 12.60
CA GLY A 226 -5.58 4.73 13.26
C GLY A 226 -5.84 5.87 14.23
N GLY A 227 -6.59 6.90 13.83
CA GLY A 227 -7.02 7.99 14.70
C GLY A 227 -7.82 7.53 15.92
N MET A 228 -8.83 6.69 15.71
CA MET A 228 -9.68 6.18 16.79
C MET A 228 -8.92 5.25 17.74
N CYS A 229 -8.19 4.25 17.23
CA CYS A 229 -7.36 3.37 18.05
C CYS A 229 -6.28 4.14 18.80
N PHE A 230 -5.67 5.12 18.15
CA PHE A 230 -4.69 5.97 18.77
C PHE A 230 -5.29 6.83 19.89
N TYR A 231 -6.47 7.42 19.67
CA TYR A 231 -7.22 8.15 20.69
C TYR A 231 -7.63 7.23 21.84
N SER A 232 -8.07 6.01 21.56
CA SER A 232 -8.37 4.98 22.57
C SER A 232 -7.14 4.57 23.36
N ILE A 233 -5.96 4.43 22.72
CA ILE A 233 -4.69 4.14 23.41
C ILE A 233 -4.33 5.31 24.33
N LEU A 234 -4.37 6.56 23.85
CA LEU A 234 -4.11 7.74 24.68
C LEU A 234 -5.10 7.86 25.84
N LEU A 235 -6.38 7.60 25.60
CA LEU A 235 -7.41 7.61 26.63
C LEU A 235 -7.20 6.48 27.65
N SER A 236 -6.77 5.30 27.21
CA SER A 236 -6.43 4.18 28.10
C SER A 236 -5.19 4.46 28.95
N LEU A 237 -4.15 5.10 28.37
CA LEU A 237 -2.97 5.55 29.09
C LEU A 237 -3.31 6.66 30.09
N PHE A 238 -4.26 7.54 29.74
CA PHE A 238 -4.79 8.58 30.62
C PHE A 238 -5.52 7.97 31.83
N PHE A 239 -6.47 7.06 31.61
CA PHE A 239 -7.23 6.44 32.70
C PHE A 239 -6.39 5.53 33.59
N THR A 240 -5.47 4.75 33.03
CA THR A 240 -4.55 3.92 33.83
C THR A 240 -3.66 4.79 34.72
N SER A 241 -3.17 5.92 34.20
CA SER A 241 -2.40 6.90 34.99
C SER A 241 -3.25 7.53 36.10
N PHE A 242 -4.50 7.89 35.80
CA PHE A 242 -5.43 8.46 36.79
C PHE A 242 -5.71 7.52 37.97
N THR A 243 -5.81 6.21 37.70
CA THR A 243 -6.04 5.21 38.77
C THR A 243 -4.81 4.88 39.61
N SER A 244 -3.59 5.11 39.09
CA SER A 244 -2.34 4.76 39.80
C SER A 244 -1.75 5.88 40.64
N PHE A 245 -2.07 7.16 40.38
CA PHE A 245 -1.45 8.28 41.08
C PHE A 245 -2.44 9.05 41.96
N LYS A 246 -2.16 9.11 43.27
CA LYS A 246 -2.93 9.92 44.24
C LYS A 246 -2.56 11.41 44.24
N ASN A 247 -1.45 11.79 43.60
CA ASN A 247 -0.92 13.16 43.60
C ASN A 247 -1.08 13.82 42.23
N TYR A 248 -1.66 15.02 42.21
CA TYR A 248 -1.96 15.79 41.00
C TYR A 248 -0.70 16.16 40.19
N ASP A 249 0.41 16.48 40.86
CA ASP A 249 1.68 16.82 40.20
C ASP A 249 2.27 15.66 39.40
N SER A 250 2.10 14.43 39.90
CA SER A 250 2.55 13.22 39.21
C SER A 250 1.71 12.93 37.96
N LEU A 251 0.40 13.26 38.00
CA LEU A 251 -0.48 13.13 36.84
C LEU A 251 -0.10 14.14 35.75
N LEU A 252 0.20 15.38 36.12
CA LEU A 252 0.64 16.40 35.17
C LEU A 252 1.96 16.01 34.49
N GLY A 253 2.93 15.47 35.23
CA GLY A 253 4.18 14.96 34.68
C GLY A 253 3.99 13.82 33.67
N VAL A 254 3.10 12.88 33.95
CA VAL A 254 2.75 11.80 33.02
C VAL A 254 2.02 12.34 31.78
N TRP A 255 1.17 13.34 31.94
CA TRP A 255 0.46 13.97 30.82
C TRP A 255 1.43 14.69 29.88
N ILE A 256 2.32 15.51 30.43
CA ILE A 256 3.38 16.19 29.67
C ILE A 256 4.32 15.16 29.03
N GLY A 257 4.70 14.11 29.74
CA GLY A 257 5.54 13.03 29.21
C GLY A 257 4.89 12.30 28.02
N ASN A 258 3.60 11.96 28.12
CA ASN A 258 2.86 11.33 27.02
C ASN A 258 2.64 12.28 25.83
N ALA A 259 2.33 13.56 26.09
CA ALA A 259 2.16 14.57 25.05
C ALA A 259 3.49 14.87 24.32
N ALA A 260 4.61 14.95 25.05
CA ALA A 260 5.95 15.09 24.50
C ALA A 260 6.36 13.83 23.72
N GLY A 261 6.13 12.65 24.29
CA GLY A 261 6.34 11.36 23.63
C GLY A 261 5.55 11.25 22.33
N PHE A 262 4.30 11.71 22.30
CA PHE A 262 3.49 11.77 21.08
C PHE A 262 4.07 12.72 20.03
N SER A 263 4.44 13.92 20.45
CA SER A 263 4.99 14.96 19.56
C SER A 263 6.32 14.53 18.93
N ILE A 264 7.07 13.65 19.60
CA ILE A 264 8.37 13.14 19.13
C ILE A 264 8.21 11.82 18.36
N CYS A 265 7.50 10.83 18.92
CA CYS A 265 7.37 9.49 18.35
C CYS A 265 6.39 9.43 17.18
N GLY A 266 5.34 10.26 17.17
CA GLY A 266 4.35 10.30 16.10
C GLY A 266 4.95 10.59 14.72
N PRO A 267 5.70 11.70 14.56
CA PRO A 267 6.41 11.99 13.32
C PRO A 267 7.42 10.92 12.92
N LEU A 268 8.13 10.29 13.89
CA LEU A 268 9.06 9.19 13.60
C LEU A 268 8.34 7.96 13.07
N LEU A 269 7.20 7.60 13.66
CA LEU A 269 6.37 6.48 13.23
C LEU A 269 5.77 6.76 11.84
N PHE A 270 5.34 8.00 11.58
CA PHE A 270 4.94 8.43 10.24
C PHE A 270 6.09 8.25 9.23
N PHE A 271 7.33 8.63 9.54
CA PHE A 271 8.46 8.39 8.65
C PHE A 271 8.70 6.92 8.34
N VAL A 272 8.57 6.05 9.34
CA VAL A 272 8.72 4.59 9.17
C VAL A 272 7.60 4.03 8.30
N LEU A 273 6.36 4.47 8.52
CA LEU A 273 5.19 3.95 7.81
C LEU A 273 5.01 4.53 6.41
N ARG A 274 5.43 5.77 6.18
CA ARG A 274 5.29 6.49 4.90
C ARG A 274 5.82 5.69 3.71
N GLY A 275 6.87 4.89 3.91
CA GLY A 275 7.48 4.08 2.84
C GLY A 275 6.92 2.67 2.68
N ALA A 276 6.09 2.19 3.61
CA ALA A 276 5.67 0.78 3.69
C ALA A 276 4.67 0.38 2.60
N ASP A 277 3.87 1.33 2.09
CA ASP A 277 2.71 1.06 1.22
C ASP A 277 2.89 1.51 -0.25
N LEU A 278 4.12 1.61 -0.76
CA LEU A 278 4.30 1.92 -2.19
C LEU A 278 4.15 0.64 -3.03
N ASP A 279 2.96 0.49 -3.63
CA ASP A 279 2.67 -0.56 -4.59
C ASP A 279 3.49 -0.43 -5.88
N ALA A 280 3.56 -1.51 -6.66
CA ALA A 280 4.35 -1.59 -7.88
C ALA A 280 4.07 -0.47 -8.91
N PRO A 281 2.80 -0.10 -9.20
CA PRO A 281 2.51 0.98 -10.16
C PRO A 281 3.06 2.34 -9.70
N HIS A 282 3.00 2.64 -8.40
CA HIS A 282 3.53 3.87 -7.84
C HIS A 282 5.05 3.95 -7.96
N LEU A 283 5.74 2.83 -7.71
CA LEU A 283 7.18 2.73 -7.89
C LEU A 283 7.58 2.87 -9.35
N MET A 284 6.85 2.22 -10.26
CA MET A 284 7.06 2.32 -11.70
C MET A 284 6.90 3.76 -12.20
N ALA A 285 5.85 4.47 -11.80
CA ALA A 285 5.66 5.88 -12.16
C ALA A 285 6.80 6.78 -11.63
N PHE A 286 7.28 6.49 -10.42
CA PHE A 286 8.43 7.19 -9.84
C PHE A 286 9.72 6.93 -10.64
N TRP A 287 10.01 5.68 -11.00
CA TRP A 287 11.18 5.33 -11.82
C TRP A 287 11.11 5.94 -13.21
N ALA A 288 9.94 5.93 -13.85
CA ALA A 288 9.73 6.56 -15.14
C ALA A 288 9.99 8.07 -15.07
N SER A 289 9.61 8.72 -13.96
CA SER A 289 9.90 10.14 -13.73
C SER A 289 11.41 10.40 -13.63
N VAL A 290 12.15 9.51 -12.97
CA VAL A 290 13.62 9.60 -12.89
C VAL A 290 14.26 9.44 -14.26
N VAL A 291 13.80 8.47 -15.06
CA VAL A 291 14.30 8.21 -16.41
C VAL A 291 14.00 9.38 -17.34
N ALA A 292 12.78 9.91 -17.34
CA ALA A 292 12.42 11.01 -18.25
C ALA A 292 13.10 12.35 -17.91
N ILE A 293 13.39 12.63 -16.63
CA ILE A 293 14.05 13.89 -16.22
C ILE A 293 15.58 13.79 -16.32
N GLU A 294 16.13 12.59 -16.17
CA GLU A 294 17.56 12.31 -16.13
C GLU A 294 18.32 13.21 -15.14
N PRO A 295 18.11 13.05 -13.82
CA PRO A 295 18.65 13.97 -12.84
C PRO A 295 20.18 13.96 -12.77
N HIS A 296 20.87 12.86 -13.10
CA HIS A 296 22.34 12.76 -13.11
C HIS A 296 23.07 13.34 -11.87
N GLY A 297 22.42 13.31 -10.70
CA GLY A 297 22.92 13.93 -9.48
C GLY A 297 22.60 15.42 -9.27
N ASP A 298 22.06 16.12 -10.27
CA ASP A 298 21.59 17.51 -10.19
C ASP A 298 20.37 17.60 -9.25
N ILE A 299 20.54 18.39 -8.19
CA ILE A 299 19.54 18.56 -7.15
C ILE A 299 18.29 19.31 -7.62
N ASN A 300 18.40 20.18 -8.63
CA ASN A 300 17.27 20.90 -9.18
C ASN A 300 16.36 19.95 -9.97
N LYS A 301 16.97 19.08 -10.78
CA LYS A 301 16.26 18.00 -11.48
C LYS A 301 15.61 17.01 -10.50
N TRP A 302 16.28 16.67 -9.40
CA TRP A 302 15.65 15.90 -8.32
C TRP A 302 14.43 16.61 -7.69
N GLY A 303 14.42 17.95 -7.69
CA GLY A 303 13.26 18.74 -7.29
C GLY A 303 12.07 18.56 -8.24
N LEU A 304 12.33 18.51 -9.56
CA LEU A 304 11.31 18.23 -10.57
C LEU A 304 10.75 16.81 -10.40
N VAL A 305 11.61 15.81 -10.19
CA VAL A 305 11.19 14.42 -9.91
C VAL A 305 10.30 14.39 -8.67
N ALA A 306 10.73 15.04 -7.58
CA ALA A 306 9.99 15.08 -6.32
C ALA A 306 8.61 15.73 -6.49
N SER A 307 8.55 16.86 -7.19
CA SER A 307 7.32 17.61 -7.43
C SER A 307 6.34 16.81 -8.30
N HIS A 308 6.82 16.25 -9.42
CA HIS A 308 6.01 15.39 -10.28
C HIS A 308 5.45 14.18 -9.53
N THR A 309 6.29 13.50 -8.75
CA THR A 309 5.86 12.30 -8.03
C THR A 309 4.84 12.63 -6.94
N ASN A 310 5.02 13.74 -6.22
CA ASN A 310 4.04 14.23 -5.25
C ASN A 310 2.71 14.55 -5.92
N HIS A 311 2.74 15.22 -7.08
CA HIS A 311 1.54 15.54 -7.84
C HIS A 311 0.80 14.29 -8.29
N TYR A 312 1.51 13.34 -8.93
CA TYR A 312 0.96 12.06 -9.36
C TYR A 312 0.29 11.32 -8.20
N TRP A 313 0.94 11.24 -7.04
CA TRP A 313 0.38 10.55 -5.87
C TRP A 313 -0.76 11.30 -5.18
N ASN A 314 -0.80 12.62 -5.25
CA ASN A 314 -1.94 13.39 -4.76
C ASN A 314 -3.16 13.22 -5.68
N ALA A 315 -2.95 13.18 -6.99
CA ALA A 315 -4.03 12.94 -7.96
C ALA A 315 -4.67 11.55 -7.77
N LEU A 316 -3.89 10.54 -7.39
CA LEU A 316 -4.36 9.18 -7.14
C LEU A 316 -4.95 8.94 -5.74
N ASN A 317 -4.71 9.83 -4.76
CA ASN A 317 -5.22 9.67 -3.40
C ASN A 317 -6.26 10.75 -3.11
N GLU A 318 -7.53 10.46 -3.43
CA GLU A 318 -8.67 11.33 -3.08
C GLU A 318 -8.81 11.53 -1.55
N GLU A 319 -8.33 10.59 -0.73
CA GLU A 319 -8.55 10.61 0.72
C GLU A 319 -7.54 11.45 1.52
N SER A 320 -6.32 11.70 1.01
CA SER A 320 -5.36 12.67 1.60
C SER A 320 -4.14 12.87 0.68
N PRO A 321 -3.73 14.12 0.40
CA PRO A 321 -2.53 14.40 -0.39
C PRO A 321 -1.29 13.89 0.37
N ARG A 322 -0.64 12.88 -0.19
CA ARG A 322 0.49 12.21 0.44
C ARG A 322 1.80 12.98 0.39
N ASN A 323 1.91 14.04 -0.45
CA ASN A 323 3.10 14.89 -0.62
C ASN A 323 4.37 14.15 -0.21
N PHE A 324 4.72 13.05 -0.89
CA PHE A 324 5.61 12.04 -0.35
C PHE A 324 7.07 12.50 -0.14
N PHE A 325 7.53 13.50 -0.88
CA PHE A 325 8.85 14.08 -0.72
C PHE A 325 8.76 15.50 -0.16
N PHE A 326 9.58 15.80 0.86
CA PHE A 326 9.65 17.16 1.43
C PHE A 326 10.35 18.14 0.49
N ASP A 327 11.50 17.70 -0.03
CA ASP A 327 12.42 18.46 -0.86
C ASP A 327 13.13 17.52 -1.85
N SER A 328 13.95 18.10 -2.72
CA SER A 328 14.78 17.39 -3.70
C SER A 328 15.79 16.43 -3.06
N MET A 329 16.36 16.81 -1.90
CA MET A 329 17.32 15.99 -1.17
C MET A 329 16.67 14.74 -0.57
N ASP A 330 15.44 14.87 -0.07
CA ASP A 330 14.62 13.79 0.47
C ASP A 330 14.27 12.78 -0.62
N CYS A 331 13.89 13.27 -1.81
CA CYS A 331 13.64 12.44 -2.98
C CYS A 331 14.88 11.64 -3.40
N ARG A 332 16.02 12.33 -3.59
CA ARG A 332 17.29 11.67 -3.95
C ARG A 332 17.71 10.65 -2.89
N LYS A 333 17.62 11.00 -1.61
CA LYS A 333 17.99 10.11 -0.50
C LYS A 333 17.07 8.90 -0.42
N ALA A 334 15.76 9.10 -0.59
CA ALA A 334 14.80 8.00 -0.62
C ALA A 334 15.05 7.05 -1.79
N PHE A 335 15.32 7.58 -2.99
CA PHE A 335 15.70 6.78 -4.16
C PHE A 335 16.98 5.98 -3.88
N LYS A 336 18.05 6.64 -3.42
CA LYS A 336 19.33 5.98 -3.11
C LYS A 336 19.19 4.93 -2.01
N ASN A 337 18.44 5.21 -0.94
CA ASN A 337 18.26 4.27 0.17
C ASN A 337 17.41 3.06 -0.23
N ARG A 338 16.41 3.25 -1.10
CA ARG A 338 15.47 2.20 -1.51
C ARG A 338 15.97 1.38 -2.70
N PHE A 339 16.91 1.91 -3.48
CA PHE A 339 17.40 1.26 -4.70
C PHE A 339 18.92 1.19 -4.77
N SER A 340 19.64 1.46 -3.67
CA SER A 340 21.09 1.24 -3.62
C SER A 340 21.43 -0.14 -4.16
N THR A 341 22.55 -0.26 -4.87
CA THR A 341 23.06 -1.48 -5.49
C THR A 341 23.10 -2.71 -4.56
N SER A 342 23.06 -2.51 -3.23
CA SER A 342 22.89 -3.58 -2.24
C SER A 342 21.52 -4.27 -2.31
N LEU A 343 20.42 -3.60 -2.65
CA LEU A 343 19.07 -4.17 -2.75
C LEU A 343 18.86 -5.02 -4.00
N LEU A 344 19.53 -4.67 -5.10
CA LEU A 344 19.62 -5.53 -6.29
C LEU A 344 20.54 -6.75 -6.09
N ARG A 345 21.50 -6.65 -5.16
CA ARG A 345 22.48 -7.71 -4.87
C ARG A 345 22.03 -8.66 -3.76
N ASN A 346 21.17 -8.22 -2.84
CA ASN A 346 20.67 -9.06 -1.75
C ASN A 346 19.59 -10.02 -2.25
N LYS A 347 19.99 -11.28 -2.48
CA LYS A 347 19.14 -12.36 -2.98
C LYS A 347 17.81 -12.53 -2.23
N GLY A 348 17.73 -12.16 -0.95
CA GLY A 348 16.54 -12.37 -0.11
C GLY A 348 15.29 -11.57 -0.52
N ASN A 349 15.45 -10.33 -1.00
CA ASN A 349 14.32 -9.46 -1.41
C ASN A 349 14.27 -9.21 -2.93
N SER A 350 15.30 -9.63 -3.68
CA SER A 350 15.43 -9.51 -5.13
C SER A 350 14.22 -10.05 -5.89
N HIS A 351 13.64 -11.16 -5.43
CA HIS A 351 12.58 -11.84 -6.18
C HIS A 351 11.26 -11.04 -6.27
N ILE A 352 10.97 -10.13 -5.33
CA ILE A 352 9.70 -9.38 -5.30
C ILE A 352 9.59 -8.36 -6.44
N TYR A 353 10.72 -7.90 -7.00
CA TYR A 353 10.78 -6.92 -8.09
C TYR A 353 11.61 -7.40 -9.28
N SER A 354 11.87 -8.70 -9.36
CA SER A 354 12.66 -9.29 -10.45
C SER A 354 12.01 -9.06 -11.82
N ASP A 355 10.67 -9.11 -11.89
CA ASP A 355 9.87 -8.74 -13.07
C ASP A 355 10.02 -7.27 -13.48
N LEU A 356 10.42 -6.40 -12.55
CA LEU A 356 10.58 -4.95 -12.77
C LEU A 356 12.04 -4.51 -12.79
N ARG A 357 12.98 -5.46 -12.71
CA ARG A 357 14.40 -5.18 -12.53
C ARG A 357 14.98 -4.27 -13.61
N LYS A 358 14.60 -4.50 -14.87
CA LYS A 358 15.09 -3.69 -16.00
C LYS A 358 14.77 -2.20 -15.83
N TYR A 359 13.57 -1.86 -15.35
CA TYR A 359 13.14 -0.47 -15.14
C TYR A 359 13.87 0.18 -13.96
N ILE A 360 14.17 -0.60 -12.93
CA ILE A 360 15.00 -0.14 -11.81
C ILE A 360 16.43 0.15 -12.31
N GLU A 361 17.00 -0.72 -13.13
CA GLU A 361 18.33 -0.55 -13.71
C GLU A 361 18.39 0.68 -14.63
N GLU A 362 17.38 0.91 -15.46
CA GLU A 362 17.23 2.13 -16.28
C GLU A 362 17.17 3.40 -15.41
N ALA A 363 16.34 3.41 -14.36
CA ALA A 363 16.25 4.56 -13.45
C ALA A 363 17.54 4.78 -12.66
N LEU A 364 18.25 3.71 -12.30
CA LEU A 364 19.56 3.83 -11.66
C LEU A 364 20.58 4.46 -12.60
N GLU A 365 20.59 4.08 -13.87
CA GLU A 365 21.48 4.68 -14.88
C GLU A 365 21.21 6.18 -15.03
N ALA A 366 19.95 6.58 -15.21
CA ALA A 366 19.53 7.99 -15.31
C ALA A 366 19.86 8.82 -14.05
N SER A 367 20.02 8.15 -12.90
CA SER A 367 20.37 8.80 -11.63
C SER A 367 21.87 8.99 -11.39
N LYS A 368 22.74 8.30 -12.15
CA LYS A 368 24.19 8.30 -11.90
C LYS A 368 24.78 9.68 -12.14
N GLU A 369 25.63 10.09 -11.21
CA GLU A 369 26.44 11.31 -11.35
C GLU A 369 27.34 11.17 -12.58
N ILE A 370 27.22 12.12 -13.51
CA ILE A 370 28.17 12.25 -14.61
C ILE A 370 29.48 12.71 -13.97
N ASN A 371 30.45 11.81 -13.87
CA ASN A 371 31.82 12.19 -13.53
C ASN A 371 32.38 12.96 -14.73
N GLU A 372 32.21 14.28 -14.74
CA GLU A 372 32.96 15.16 -15.63
C GLU A 372 34.45 14.96 -15.33
N LYS A 373 35.17 14.45 -16.33
CA LYS A 373 36.63 14.31 -16.31
C LYS A 373 37.31 15.58 -16.76
#